data_AF-A0A8I2IRK0-F1
#
_entry.id   AF-A0A8I2IRK0-F1
#
_cell.length_a   1.000
_cell.length_b   1.000
_cell.length_c   1.000
_cell.angle_alpha   90.00
_cell.angle_beta   90.00
_cell.angle_gamma   90.00
#
_symmetry.space_group_name_H-M   'P 1'
#
loop_
_entity.id
_entity.type
_entity.pdbx_description
1 polymer ?
#
loop_
_entity_poly.entity_id
_entity_poly.type
_entity_poly.pdbx_seq_one_letter_code
_entity_poly.pdbx_strand_id
1 'polypeptide(L)' 'MEGHRGCDGQHIGAFDPKSGKQLKPADPKRNIKKYL' A
#
# COMPACT_ATOMS: atom_id res chain seq x y z
N MET A 1 -5.19 5.44 4.32
CA MET A 1 -4.60 5.44 2.98
C MET A 1 -4.00 4.07 2.70
N GLU A 2 -3.99 3.66 1.45
CA GLU A 2 -3.48 2.36 0.99
C GLU A 2 -2.22 2.60 0.16
N GLY A 3 -1.06 2.20 0.69
CA GLY A 3 0.22 2.41 0.04
C GLY A 3 0.50 1.31 -0.98
N HIS A 4 0.98 1.71 -2.15
CA HIS A 4 1.49 0.80 -3.17
C HIS A 4 2.83 1.31 -3.72
N ARG A 5 3.75 0.41 -4.03
CA ARG A 5 5.06 0.75 -4.59
C ARG A 5 4.92 1.09 -6.07
N GLY A 6 5.47 2.24 -6.49
CA GLY A 6 5.28 2.74 -7.86
C GLY A 6 5.85 1.87 -8.98
N CYS A 7 6.92 1.11 -8.74
CA CYS A 7 7.58 0.31 -9.79
C CYS A 7 6.88 -1.02 -10.11
N ASP A 8 6.21 -1.64 -9.13
CA ASP A 8 5.63 -2.98 -9.25
C ASP A 8 4.17 -3.06 -8.77
N GLY A 9 3.60 -1.94 -8.33
CA GLY A 9 2.24 -1.84 -7.81
C GLY A 9 1.99 -2.63 -6.53
N GLN A 10 3.01 -3.17 -5.87
CA GLN A 10 2.83 -4.04 -4.72
C GLN A 10 2.28 -3.26 -3.52
N HIS A 11 1.29 -3.81 -2.81
CA HIS A 11 0.79 -3.23 -1.57
C HIS A 11 1.88 -3.20 -0.49
N ILE A 12 2.13 -2.02 0.09
CA ILE A 12 3.17 -1.80 1.11
C ILE A 12 2.60 -1.57 2.51
N GLY A 13 1.27 -1.48 2.65
CA GLY A 13 0.60 -1.32 3.93
C GLY A 13 -0.55 -0.31 3.89
N ALA A 14 -1.31 -0.30 4.97
CA ALA A 14 -2.33 0.72 5.20
C ALA A 14 -1.82 1.71 6.25
N PHE A 15 -2.04 2.99 6.00
CA PHE A 15 -1.55 4.10 6.83
C PHE A 15 -2.72 4.95 7.33
N ASP A 16 -2.64 5.39 8.58
CA ASP A 16 -3.57 6.35 9.14
C ASP A 16 -3.39 7.71 8.44
N PRO A 17 -4.44 8.31 7.87
CA PRO A 17 -4.31 9.54 7.09
C PRO A 17 -3.96 10.78 7.91
N LYS A 18 -4.15 10.75 9.24
CA LYS A 18 -3.88 11.91 10.12
C LYS A 18 -2.46 11.89 10.67
N SER A 19 -1.99 10.72 11.09
CA SER A 19 -0.71 10.53 11.77
C SER A 19 0.38 9.93 10.89
N GLY A 20 0.02 9.38 9.72
CA GLY A 20 0.95 8.64 8.86
C GLY A 20 1.41 7.30 9.42
N LYS A 21 0.91 6.91 10.61
CA LYS A 21 1.28 5.63 11.24
C LYS A 21 0.76 4.45 10.44
N GLN A 22 1.59 3.43 10.31
CA GLN A 22 1.20 2.19 9.67
C GLN A 22 0.18 1.44 10.55
N LEU A 23 -1.00 1.18 10.00
CA LEU A 23 -2.08 0.42 10.64
C LEU A 23 -2.04 -1.06 10.27
N LYS A 24 -1.61 -1.38 9.04
CA LYS A 24 -1.50 -2.76 8.54
C LYS A 24 -0.21 -2.94 7.75
N PRO A 25 0.43 -4.12 7.85
CA PRO A 25 1.62 -4.45 7.05
C PRO A 25 1.30 -4.61 5.56
N ALA A 26 2.37 -4.72 4.77
CA ALA A 26 2.28 -5.11 3.37
C ALA A 26 1.54 -6.44 3.20
N ASP A 27 0.83 -6.56 2.08
CA ASP A 27 0.08 -7.77 1.73
C ASP A 27 0.55 -8.23 0.35
N PRO A 28 1.26 -9.36 0.26
CA PRO A 28 1.79 -9.85 -1.02
C PRO A 28 0.67 -10.20 -2.01
N LYS A 29 -0.55 -10.46 -1.54
CA LYS A 29 -1.70 -10.79 -2.40
C LYS A 29 -2.36 -9.56 -3.03
N ARG A 30 -2.03 -8.35 -2.56
CA ARG A 30 -2.63 -7.09 -3.04
C ARG A 30 -1.66 -6.32 -3.90
N ASN A 31 -2.09 -5.96 -5.11
CA ASN A 31 -1.27 -5.27 -6.09
C ASN A 31 -2.15 -4.41 -7.03
N ILE A 32 -1.68 -3.22 -7.41
CA ILE A 32 -2.38 -2.28 -8.30
C ILE A 32 -1.71 -2.07 -9.66
N LYS A 33 -0.67 -2.83 -10.01
CA LYS A 33 0.09 -2.68 -11.28
C LYS A 33 -0.78 -2.77 -12.53
N LYS A 34 -1.92 -3.47 -12.46
CA LYS A 34 -2.90 -3.54 -13.56
C LYS A 34 -3.66 -2.22 -13.79
N TYR A 35 -3.59 -1.29 -12.84
CA TYR A 35 -4.30 -0.02 -12.82
C TYR A 35 -3.34 1.19 -12.79
N LEU A 36 -2.04 0.95 -12.93
CA LEU A 36 -0.97 1.95 -13.03
C LEU A 36 -0.51 2.04 -14.49
#